data_AF-A0A7X3A6S8-F1
#
_entry.id   AF-A0A7X3A6S8-F1
#
_cell.length_a   1.000
_cell.length_b   1.000
_cell.length_c   1.000
_cell.angle_alpha   90.00
_cell.angle_beta   90.00
_cell.angle_gamma   90.00
#
_symmetry.space_group_name_H-M   'P 1'
#
loop_
_entity.id
_entity.type
_entity.pdbx_description
1 polymer ?
#
loop_
_entity_poly.entity_id
_entity_poly.type
_entity_poly.pdbx_seq_one_letter_code
_entity_poly.pdbx_strand_id
1 'polypeptide(L)'
;MIEQLLKPIFKPIKRIIITPLKRAKTLPKRLLALLRKFLVTALFGPLRSLDNYLKVGSYYIAKKLVALLIVIALLITYFGFINPPSFLNKWFGRTPQLTASAAATGSFTGNATVKDADGNVIYEGALVNGLYEGAGKLFYPNGQLQYQGDFVKGLKEGAGEHYGEDGGLLYRGAFAADKYSGAGTLFYPDGKPRYEGAFALGLYEGAGTEYAQDGSLQYTGAFVKGARTGEGKLYGAGGKLIYEGLLADGRYEGEGKLYRDDGTLQFEGIFQNGLLSGPGKQYFASGVTQYEGAFMQGQYHGAGSLYNNSGSVIYAGAFANGQMNGEGQAFGANGAPVYAGKFVNGKYEGVGTLFDADGAMLYKGFFRSGASFIEGFMQLPLAKLQEMLGAADAPLPTETPAAEEEGAVSNNDGLGGTETPSESPAAGSADSEGQGDGTNAAANDSGQSASNSASGDANTADGSTGTDKANAADTPASPKASDLETKEQAPAKDTESAVAEDPGLDALLPEIAAPLPVTLTYSGSQLSFVLEADPDNPEAYYVRELNTWNRTVIDQTIKRLKDAKAASVTEKLADGKTSVVYKSGNALLQFTYSNKVPVRLTLSYIEPET
;
A
#
# COMPACT_ATOMS: atom_id res chain seq x y z
N MET A 1 87.31 -46.07 3.17
CA MET A 1 86.42 -44.88 3.05
C MET A 1 85.35 -44.80 4.14
N ILE A 2 84.60 -45.87 4.42
CA ILE A 2 83.48 -45.86 5.40
C ILE A 2 83.90 -45.46 6.83
N GLU A 3 85.10 -45.85 7.30
CA GLU A 3 85.57 -45.48 8.66
C GLU A 3 85.84 -43.99 8.87
N GLN A 4 86.21 -43.25 7.82
CA GLN A 4 86.45 -41.80 7.91
C GLN A 4 85.13 -41.01 7.92
N LEU A 5 84.13 -41.47 7.17
CA LEU A 5 82.78 -40.88 7.13
C LEU A 5 82.01 -41.04 8.44
N LEU A 6 82.19 -42.16 9.14
CA LEU A 6 81.44 -42.47 10.36
C LEU A 6 82.09 -41.96 11.66
N LYS A 7 83.39 -41.62 11.62
CA LYS A 7 84.15 -41.12 12.78
C LYS A 7 83.54 -39.88 13.47
N PRO A 8 83.09 -38.83 12.74
CA PRO A 8 82.47 -37.67 13.37
C PRO A 8 81.09 -37.97 13.99
N ILE A 9 80.38 -38.99 13.49
CA ILE A 9 79.05 -39.42 13.97
C ILE A 9 79.18 -40.24 15.27
N PHE A 10 80.18 -41.12 15.38
CA PHE A 10 80.34 -41.98 16.56
C PHE A 10 80.91 -41.27 17.80
N LYS A 11 81.66 -40.17 17.62
CA LYS A 11 82.26 -39.39 18.71
C LYS A 11 81.21 -38.79 19.69
N PRO A 12 80.13 -38.12 19.24
CA PRO A 12 79.06 -37.65 20.14
C PRO A 12 78.23 -38.80 20.72
N ILE A 13 78.00 -39.89 19.97
CA ILE A 13 77.24 -41.07 20.42
C ILE A 13 77.89 -41.73 21.65
N LYS A 14 79.23 -41.78 21.71
CA LYS A 14 79.96 -42.26 22.89
C LYS A 14 79.62 -41.46 24.16
N ARG A 15 79.45 -40.13 24.04
CA ARG A 15 79.12 -39.26 25.17
C ARG A 15 77.66 -39.41 25.59
N ILE A 16 76.76 -39.56 24.63
CA ILE A 16 75.29 -39.58 24.85
C ILE A 16 74.78 -40.97 25.29
N ILE A 17 75.34 -42.07 24.79
CA ILE A 17 74.82 -43.43 25.07
C ILE A 17 75.66 -44.16 26.12
N ILE A 18 76.98 -44.17 25.99
CA ILE A 18 77.85 -44.97 26.88
C ILE A 18 77.98 -44.34 28.28
N THR A 19 77.97 -43.01 28.38
CA THR A 19 78.13 -42.29 29.65
C THR A 19 76.93 -42.45 30.60
N PRO A 20 75.66 -42.33 30.17
CA PRO A 20 74.51 -42.60 31.05
C PRO A 20 74.31 -44.10 31.33
N LEU A 21 74.72 -45.01 30.42
CA LEU A 21 74.73 -46.46 30.73
C LEU A 21 75.62 -46.80 31.95
N LYS A 22 76.66 -46.00 32.23
CA LYS A 22 77.48 -46.15 33.46
C LYS A 22 76.72 -45.76 34.74
N ARG A 23 75.66 -44.98 34.63
CA ARG A 23 74.86 -44.45 35.76
C ARG A 23 73.53 -45.18 35.96
N ALA A 24 73.16 -46.09 35.06
CA ALA A 24 71.94 -46.87 35.15
C ALA A 24 72.03 -47.91 36.29
N LYS A 25 71.37 -47.63 37.42
CA LYS A 25 71.33 -48.51 38.62
C LYS A 25 70.24 -49.59 38.57
N THR A 26 69.33 -49.56 37.59
CA THR A 26 68.10 -50.36 37.55
C THR A 26 68.19 -51.63 36.68
N LEU A 27 69.32 -51.90 36.04
CA LEU A 27 69.51 -53.06 35.15
C LEU A 27 70.33 -54.18 35.84
N PRO A 28 69.99 -55.47 35.63
CA PRO A 28 70.79 -56.58 36.14
C PRO A 28 72.24 -56.47 35.68
N LYS A 29 73.19 -56.48 36.63
CA LYS A 29 74.63 -56.21 36.36
C LYS A 29 75.21 -57.07 35.22
N ARG A 30 74.75 -58.31 35.07
CA ARG A 30 75.18 -59.23 33.99
C ARG A 30 74.69 -58.81 32.61
N LEU A 31 73.44 -58.33 32.51
CA LEU A 31 72.84 -57.89 31.25
C LEU A 31 73.48 -56.59 30.78
N LEU A 32 73.73 -55.65 31.71
CA LEU A 32 74.41 -54.39 31.41
C LEU A 32 75.85 -54.62 30.92
N ALA A 33 76.57 -55.57 31.53
CA ALA A 33 77.92 -55.94 31.11
C ALA A 33 77.95 -56.58 29.71
N LEU A 34 77.00 -57.47 29.41
CA LEU A 34 76.85 -58.09 28.09
C LEU A 34 76.48 -57.04 27.02
N LEU A 35 75.48 -56.21 27.29
CA LEU A 35 75.04 -55.13 26.40
C LEU A 35 76.17 -54.12 26.15
N ARG A 36 76.93 -53.76 27.19
CA ARG A 36 78.10 -52.88 27.08
C ARG A 36 79.19 -53.50 26.22
N LYS A 37 79.53 -54.77 26.45
CA LYS A 37 80.55 -55.48 25.67
C LYS A 37 80.12 -55.59 24.22
N PHE A 38 78.85 -55.87 23.98
CA PHE A 38 78.25 -55.90 22.65
C PHE A 38 78.30 -54.52 21.97
N LEU A 39 77.80 -53.46 22.60
CA LEU A 39 77.79 -52.09 22.01
C LEU A 39 79.21 -51.56 21.75
N VAL A 40 80.16 -51.78 22.65
CA VAL A 40 81.54 -51.31 22.45
C VAL A 40 82.22 -52.06 21.32
N THR A 41 82.05 -53.39 21.25
CA THR A 41 82.61 -54.22 20.18
C THR A 41 81.93 -53.92 18.85
N ALA A 42 80.60 -53.78 18.85
CA ALA A 42 79.79 -53.54 17.68
C ALA A 42 79.91 -52.12 17.13
N LEU A 43 80.22 -51.09 17.92
CA LEU A 43 80.40 -49.71 17.43
C LEU A 43 81.88 -49.35 17.18
N PHE A 44 82.82 -49.93 17.95
CA PHE A 44 84.22 -49.49 17.95
C PHE A 44 85.27 -50.58 17.65
N GLY A 45 84.88 -51.84 17.41
CA GLY A 45 85.83 -52.94 17.07
C GLY A 45 86.42 -52.82 15.64
N PRO A 46 87.64 -53.33 15.36
CA PRO A 46 88.29 -53.21 14.05
C PRO A 46 87.58 -54.06 12.96
N LEU A 47 87.38 -53.51 11.75
CA LEU A 47 86.64 -54.14 10.64
C LEU A 47 87.37 -55.33 9.94
N ARG A 48 88.43 -55.89 10.52
CA ARG A 48 89.37 -56.82 9.86
C ARG A 48 89.12 -58.32 10.09
N SER A 49 88.04 -58.73 10.77
CA SER A 49 87.70 -60.14 11.01
C SER A 49 86.28 -60.48 10.52
N LEU A 50 86.10 -61.67 9.93
CA LEU A 50 84.81 -62.19 9.41
C LEU A 50 83.73 -62.23 10.50
N ASP A 51 84.12 -62.40 11.77
CA ASP A 51 83.24 -62.41 12.94
C ASP A 51 82.51 -61.08 13.18
N ASN A 52 82.94 -59.99 12.55
CA ASN A 52 82.34 -58.65 12.68
C ASN A 52 81.23 -58.37 11.65
N TYR A 53 80.88 -59.36 10.84
CA TYR A 53 79.81 -59.30 9.85
C TYR A 53 78.68 -60.27 10.20
N LEU A 54 77.45 -59.90 9.86
CA LEU A 54 76.28 -60.77 9.88
C LEU A 54 76.05 -61.25 8.45
N LYS A 55 76.02 -62.56 8.25
CA LYS A 55 75.65 -63.16 6.97
C LYS A 55 74.13 -63.14 6.85
N VAL A 56 73.62 -62.40 5.89
CA VAL A 56 72.18 -62.33 5.56
C VAL A 56 72.04 -62.73 4.10
N GLY A 57 71.62 -63.98 3.87
CA GLY A 57 71.61 -64.56 2.52
C GLY A 57 73.02 -64.65 1.90
N SER A 58 73.20 -64.02 0.74
CA SER A 58 74.47 -63.92 0.00
C SER A 58 75.35 -62.73 0.41
N TYR A 59 74.88 -61.85 1.30
CA TYR A 59 75.58 -60.62 1.67
C TYR A 59 76.11 -60.65 3.10
N TYR A 60 77.24 -59.97 3.33
CA TYR A 60 77.83 -59.75 4.65
C TYR A 60 77.61 -58.30 5.07
N ILE A 61 76.71 -58.08 6.03
CA ILE A 61 76.42 -56.75 6.57
C ILE A 61 77.29 -56.54 7.81
N ALA A 62 78.04 -55.44 7.87
CA ALA A 62 78.84 -55.13 9.04
C ALA A 62 77.93 -54.96 10.27
N LYS A 63 78.24 -55.66 11.38
CA LYS A 63 77.51 -55.51 12.66
C LYS A 63 77.47 -54.05 13.13
N LYS A 64 78.48 -53.24 12.77
CA LYS A 64 78.54 -51.79 12.95
C LYS A 64 77.39 -51.04 12.27
N LEU A 65 77.06 -51.41 11.03
CA LEU A 65 75.98 -50.78 10.27
C LEU A 65 74.63 -51.10 10.91
N VAL A 66 74.41 -52.37 11.28
CA VAL A 66 73.17 -52.80 11.94
C VAL A 66 73.00 -52.12 13.30
N ALA A 67 74.06 -52.05 14.12
CA ALA A 67 74.02 -51.34 15.39
C ALA A 67 73.76 -49.82 15.23
N LEU A 68 74.35 -49.19 14.21
CA LEU A 68 74.08 -47.79 13.87
C LEU A 68 72.60 -47.60 13.48
N LEU A 69 72.05 -48.47 12.63
CA LEU A 69 70.65 -48.41 12.22
C LEU A 69 69.70 -48.61 13.40
N ILE A 70 70.01 -49.52 14.32
CA ILE A 70 69.23 -49.70 15.55
C ILE A 70 69.30 -48.45 16.44
N VAL A 71 70.47 -47.83 16.58
CA VAL A 71 70.61 -46.58 17.35
C VAL A 71 69.86 -45.43 16.68
N ILE A 72 69.91 -45.31 15.36
CA ILE A 72 69.15 -44.31 14.61
C ILE A 72 67.64 -44.58 14.77
N ALA A 73 67.19 -45.82 14.64
CA ALA A 73 65.79 -46.19 14.85
C ALA A 73 65.33 -45.86 16.28
N LEU A 74 66.13 -46.17 17.30
CA LEU A 74 65.83 -45.81 18.69
C LEU A 74 65.79 -44.30 18.90
N LEU A 75 66.67 -43.53 18.26
CA LEU A 75 66.65 -42.06 18.32
C LEU A 75 65.41 -41.50 17.59
N ILE A 76 65.02 -42.07 16.46
CA ILE A 76 63.79 -41.69 15.74
C ILE A 76 62.56 -42.03 16.60
N THR A 77 62.50 -43.20 17.23
CA THR A 77 61.40 -43.54 18.15
C THR A 77 61.38 -42.61 19.37
N TYR A 78 62.55 -42.32 19.97
CA TYR A 78 62.64 -41.44 21.12
C TYR A 78 62.25 -39.99 20.79
N PHE A 79 62.79 -39.42 19.72
CA PHE A 79 62.46 -38.05 19.30
C PHE A 79 61.11 -37.94 18.57
N GLY A 80 60.59 -39.03 17.99
CA GLY A 80 59.26 -39.04 17.37
C GLY A 80 58.12 -39.17 18.36
N PHE A 81 58.30 -39.97 19.43
CA PHE A 81 57.20 -40.32 20.34
C PHE A 81 57.39 -39.88 21.80
N ILE A 82 58.62 -39.76 22.30
CA ILE A 82 58.87 -39.52 23.74
C ILE A 82 59.21 -38.05 24.01
N ASN A 83 60.08 -37.42 23.21
CA ASN A 83 60.47 -36.03 23.46
C ASN A 83 60.97 -35.31 22.19
N PRO A 84 60.07 -34.79 21.33
CA PRO A 84 60.47 -34.15 20.08
C PRO A 84 61.23 -32.83 20.29
N PRO A 85 62.39 -32.64 19.62
CA PRO A 85 63.07 -31.36 19.53
C PRO A 85 62.17 -30.28 18.93
N SER A 86 62.27 -29.05 19.42
CA SER A 86 61.40 -27.92 19.02
C SER A 86 61.37 -27.64 17.51
N PHE A 87 62.43 -27.96 16.75
CA PHE A 87 62.46 -27.77 15.30
C PHE A 87 61.56 -28.76 14.52
N LEU A 88 61.29 -29.96 15.06
CA LEU A 88 60.41 -30.95 14.44
C LEU A 88 58.94 -30.53 14.51
N ASN A 89 58.53 -29.77 15.54
CA ASN A 89 57.17 -29.21 15.62
C ASN A 89 56.86 -28.27 14.45
N LYS A 90 57.86 -27.52 13.98
CA LYS A 90 57.75 -26.62 12.82
C LYS A 90 57.69 -27.39 11.50
N TRP A 91 58.25 -28.60 11.44
CA TRP A 91 58.29 -29.44 10.24
C TRP A 91 57.06 -30.35 10.09
N PHE A 92 56.40 -30.70 11.20
CA PHE A 92 55.18 -31.51 11.22
C PHE A 92 53.87 -30.68 11.26
N GLY A 93 53.93 -29.37 11.08
CA GLY A 93 52.74 -28.52 10.97
C GLY A 93 51.82 -28.52 12.21
N ARG A 94 52.35 -28.84 13.40
CA ARG A 94 51.56 -28.83 14.64
C ARG A 94 51.33 -27.38 15.06
N THR A 95 50.07 -26.94 15.08
CA THR A 95 49.70 -25.62 15.59
C THR A 95 50.04 -25.54 17.08
N PRO A 96 50.73 -24.48 17.53
CA PRO A 96 50.96 -24.25 18.96
C PRO A 96 49.62 -24.10 19.68
N GLN A 97 49.55 -24.68 20.89
CA GLN A 97 48.40 -24.59 21.79
C GLN A 97 48.70 -23.48 22.81
N LEU A 98 47.92 -22.41 22.83
CA LEU A 98 48.08 -21.28 23.75
C LEU A 98 46.93 -21.30 24.77
N THR A 99 47.21 -21.04 26.05
CA THR A 99 46.15 -20.70 27.01
C THR A 99 45.74 -19.24 26.79
N ALA A 100 44.45 -18.91 26.97
CA ALA A 100 43.89 -17.58 26.66
C ALA A 100 44.65 -16.44 27.36
N SER A 101 45.08 -16.66 28.60
CA SER A 101 45.94 -15.75 29.37
C SER A 101 47.31 -15.51 28.71
N ALA A 102 47.92 -16.53 28.09
CA ALA A 102 49.20 -16.45 27.39
C ALA A 102 49.08 -15.87 25.97
N ALA A 103 47.95 -16.09 25.29
CA ALA A 103 47.65 -15.46 24.01
C ALA A 103 47.37 -13.96 24.17
N ALA A 104 46.69 -13.55 25.24
CA ALA A 104 46.39 -12.14 25.56
C ALA A 104 47.61 -11.35 26.08
N THR A 105 48.63 -12.03 26.62
CA THR A 105 49.88 -11.39 27.09
C THR A 105 51.03 -11.44 26.09
N GLY A 106 50.90 -12.23 25.01
CA GLY A 106 51.97 -12.49 24.06
C GLY A 106 51.80 -11.72 22.76
N SER A 107 52.88 -11.10 22.27
CA SER A 107 53.06 -10.59 20.90
C SER A 107 53.05 -11.71 19.83
N PHE A 108 52.34 -12.82 20.09
CA PHE A 108 52.36 -13.99 19.25
C PHE A 108 51.73 -13.68 17.90
N THR A 109 52.44 -14.08 16.84
CA THR A 109 52.03 -13.91 15.46
C THR A 109 52.17 -15.25 14.72
N GLY A 110 51.10 -15.72 14.09
CA GLY A 110 51.03 -16.98 13.36
C GLY A 110 49.78 -17.81 13.71
N ASN A 111 49.65 -18.99 13.10
CA ASN A 111 48.53 -19.89 13.37
C ASN A 111 48.66 -20.54 14.76
N ALA A 112 47.58 -20.53 15.55
CA ALA A 112 47.51 -21.23 16.83
C ALA A 112 46.10 -21.74 17.14
N THR A 113 46.05 -22.68 18.08
CA THR A 113 44.82 -23.06 18.77
C THR A 113 44.86 -22.43 20.16
N VAL A 114 43.89 -21.59 20.49
CA VAL A 114 43.75 -20.95 21.80
C VAL A 114 42.73 -21.73 22.62
N LYS A 115 43.09 -22.00 23.88
CA LYS A 115 42.27 -22.71 24.86
C LYS A 115 41.97 -21.84 26.08
N ASP A 116 40.81 -22.01 26.67
CA ASP A 116 40.48 -21.38 27.96
C ASP A 116 41.26 -22.01 29.14
N ALA A 117 40.94 -21.59 30.38
CA ALA A 117 41.59 -22.10 31.59
C ALA A 117 41.26 -23.58 31.87
N ASP A 118 40.10 -24.04 31.41
CA ASP A 118 39.61 -25.41 31.57
C ASP A 118 40.14 -26.35 30.46
N GLY A 119 40.79 -25.79 29.44
CA GLY A 119 41.41 -26.51 28.34
C GLY A 119 40.49 -26.68 27.12
N ASN A 120 39.32 -26.05 27.10
CA ASN A 120 38.40 -26.03 25.96
C ASN A 120 38.96 -25.12 24.87
N VAL A 121 38.84 -25.53 23.62
CA VAL A 121 39.27 -24.71 22.47
C VAL A 121 38.30 -23.55 22.34
N ILE A 122 38.82 -22.32 22.29
CA ILE A 122 38.04 -21.10 22.06
C ILE A 122 38.30 -20.50 20.68
N TYR A 123 39.49 -20.71 20.10
CA TYR A 123 39.85 -20.18 18.79
C TYR A 123 40.85 -21.06 18.05
N GLU A 124 40.70 -21.18 16.74
CA GLU A 124 41.66 -21.79 15.81
C GLU A 124 41.85 -20.88 14.60
N GLY A 125 43.04 -20.33 14.40
CA GLY A 125 43.31 -19.42 13.29
C GLY A 125 44.63 -18.67 13.45
N ALA A 126 44.84 -17.65 12.61
CA ALA A 126 46.02 -16.79 12.73
C ALA A 126 45.82 -15.73 13.82
N LEU A 127 46.90 -15.44 14.55
CA LEU A 127 46.97 -14.31 15.45
C LEU A 127 48.01 -13.31 14.94
N VAL A 128 47.77 -12.02 15.16
CA VAL A 128 48.74 -10.94 15.00
C VAL A 128 48.77 -10.13 16.29
N ASN A 129 49.92 -10.08 16.95
CA ASN A 129 50.09 -9.45 18.27
C ASN A 129 49.05 -9.93 19.32
N GLY A 130 48.71 -11.23 19.29
CA GLY A 130 47.73 -11.82 20.21
C GLY A 130 46.26 -11.57 19.86
N LEU A 131 45.97 -10.79 18.80
CA LEU A 131 44.60 -10.58 18.29
C LEU A 131 44.29 -11.56 17.15
N TYR A 132 43.03 -11.97 17.02
CA TYR A 132 42.59 -12.81 15.91
C TYR A 132 42.72 -12.07 14.57
N GLU A 133 43.25 -12.73 13.56
CA GLU A 133 43.51 -12.14 12.25
C GLU A 133 43.28 -13.17 11.13
N GLY A 134 42.75 -12.74 9.99
CA GLY A 134 42.47 -13.59 8.83
C GLY A 134 41.47 -14.71 9.12
N ALA A 135 41.47 -15.75 8.28
CA ALA A 135 40.56 -16.86 8.40
C ALA A 135 40.76 -17.63 9.73
N GLY A 136 39.68 -17.81 10.48
CA GLY A 136 39.68 -18.52 11.75
C GLY A 136 38.33 -19.11 12.13
N LYS A 137 38.35 -19.88 13.22
CA LYS A 137 37.18 -20.49 13.84
C LYS A 137 37.15 -20.11 15.32
N LEU A 138 36.01 -19.64 15.78
CA LEU A 138 35.73 -19.31 17.18
C LEU A 138 34.75 -20.36 17.73
N PHE A 139 34.93 -20.79 18.96
CA PHE A 139 34.15 -21.86 19.59
C PHE A 139 33.54 -21.41 20.92
N TYR A 140 32.35 -21.93 21.21
CA TYR A 140 31.72 -21.80 22.52
C TYR A 140 32.43 -22.68 23.57
N PRO A 141 32.27 -22.42 24.88
CA PRO A 141 32.81 -23.27 25.94
C PRO A 141 32.36 -24.74 25.88
N ASN A 142 31.20 -25.01 25.28
CA ASN A 142 30.68 -26.36 25.04
C ASN A 142 31.39 -27.11 23.88
N GLY A 143 32.36 -26.46 23.21
CA GLY A 143 33.12 -26.98 22.09
C GLY A 143 32.43 -26.85 20.73
N GLN A 144 31.21 -26.31 20.67
CA GLN A 144 30.54 -26.07 19.40
C GLN A 144 31.11 -24.86 18.67
N LEU A 145 31.07 -24.91 17.34
CA LEU A 145 31.50 -23.80 16.50
C LEU A 145 30.58 -22.62 16.75
N GLN A 146 31.15 -21.46 17.09
CA GLN A 146 30.43 -20.20 17.24
C GLN A 146 30.50 -19.41 15.95
N TYR A 147 31.69 -19.27 15.36
CA TYR A 147 31.89 -18.50 14.14
C TYR A 147 33.01 -19.09 13.28
N GLN A 148 32.86 -19.01 11.98
CA GLN A 148 33.91 -19.33 11.02
C GLN A 148 33.96 -18.24 9.95
N GLY A 149 35.11 -17.60 9.76
CA GLY A 149 35.27 -16.49 8.82
C GLY A 149 36.55 -15.72 9.06
N ASP A 150 36.64 -14.52 8.49
CA ASP A 150 37.80 -13.65 8.62
C ASP A 150 37.73 -12.77 9.89
N PHE A 151 38.90 -12.46 10.43
CA PHE A 151 39.07 -11.56 11.56
C PHE A 151 40.03 -10.42 11.20
N VAL A 152 39.76 -9.22 11.72
CA VAL A 152 40.68 -8.09 11.66
C VAL A 152 40.77 -7.48 13.04
N LYS A 153 41.98 -7.47 13.64
CA LYS A 153 42.22 -6.94 15.00
C LYS A 153 41.29 -7.54 16.06
N GLY A 154 40.98 -8.83 15.96
CA GLY A 154 40.14 -9.54 16.92
C GLY A 154 38.63 -9.46 16.64
N LEU A 155 38.18 -8.65 15.67
CA LEU A 155 36.76 -8.49 15.32
C LEU A 155 36.43 -9.31 14.07
N LYS A 156 35.22 -9.86 14.00
CA LYS A 156 34.70 -10.55 12.80
C LYS A 156 34.59 -9.55 11.65
N GLU A 157 35.12 -9.93 10.50
CA GLU A 157 35.21 -9.09 9.30
C GLU A 157 35.00 -9.96 8.05
N GLY A 158 34.57 -9.37 6.93
CA GLY A 158 34.46 -10.09 5.67
C GLY A 158 33.40 -11.20 5.69
N ALA A 159 33.56 -12.23 4.85
CA ALA A 159 32.58 -13.31 4.75
C ALA A 159 32.73 -14.31 5.91
N GLY A 160 31.60 -14.71 6.50
CA GLY A 160 31.60 -15.70 7.57
C GLY A 160 30.25 -16.36 7.83
N GLU A 161 30.30 -17.34 8.72
CA GLU A 161 29.16 -18.10 9.23
C GLU A 161 29.14 -18.00 10.76
N HIS A 162 27.96 -17.72 11.31
CA HIS A 162 27.73 -17.61 12.75
C HIS A 162 26.69 -18.64 13.16
N TYR A 163 26.98 -19.37 14.23
CA TYR A 163 26.21 -20.51 14.73
C TYR A 163 25.77 -20.27 16.16
N GLY A 164 24.66 -20.88 16.58
CA GLY A 164 24.19 -20.88 17.95
C GLY A 164 24.88 -21.92 18.83
N GLU A 165 24.62 -21.87 20.14
CA GLU A 165 25.13 -22.84 21.12
C GLU A 165 24.52 -24.25 21.00
N ASP A 166 23.56 -24.43 20.11
CA ASP A 166 22.98 -25.71 19.68
C ASP A 166 23.61 -26.25 18.38
N GLY A 167 24.46 -25.45 17.74
CA GLY A 167 25.13 -25.77 16.48
C GLY A 167 24.31 -25.37 15.25
N GLY A 168 23.14 -24.78 15.44
CA GLY A 168 22.31 -24.26 14.36
C GLY A 168 22.98 -23.07 13.67
N LEU A 169 23.01 -23.07 12.33
CA LEU A 169 23.49 -21.91 11.57
C LEU A 169 22.51 -20.75 11.78
N LEU A 170 22.97 -19.64 12.34
CA LEU A 170 22.16 -18.44 12.58
C LEU A 170 22.30 -17.43 11.44
N TYR A 171 23.49 -17.27 10.90
CA TYR A 171 23.77 -16.29 9.84
C TYR A 171 24.92 -16.75 8.94
N ARG A 172 24.80 -16.45 7.64
CA ARG A 172 25.86 -16.58 6.64
C ARG A 172 25.91 -15.30 5.82
N GLY A 173 27.04 -14.62 5.77
CA GLY A 173 27.15 -13.38 4.99
C GLY A 173 28.36 -12.55 5.38
N ALA A 174 28.33 -11.28 5.01
CA ALA A 174 29.40 -10.35 5.36
C ALA A 174 29.28 -9.82 6.80
N PHE A 175 30.44 -9.51 7.39
CA PHE A 175 30.63 -8.96 8.72
C PHE A 175 31.52 -7.71 8.63
N ALA A 176 31.23 -6.73 9.49
CA ALA A 176 32.07 -5.57 9.68
C ALA A 176 32.09 -5.25 11.18
N ALA A 177 33.27 -5.31 11.80
CA ALA A 177 33.45 -5.06 13.23
C ALA A 177 32.42 -5.78 14.13
N ASP A 178 32.37 -7.12 14.05
CA ASP A 178 31.45 -8.01 14.79
C ASP A 178 29.95 -7.93 14.45
N LYS A 179 29.55 -7.02 13.55
CA LYS A 179 28.15 -6.84 13.14
C LYS A 179 27.91 -7.44 11.75
N TYR A 180 26.69 -7.94 11.52
CA TYR A 180 26.26 -8.30 10.17
C TYR A 180 26.26 -7.07 9.26
N SER A 181 26.80 -7.23 8.06
CA SER A 181 26.93 -6.15 7.08
C SER A 181 26.84 -6.72 5.66
N GLY A 182 26.51 -5.87 4.68
CA GLY A 182 26.46 -6.29 3.28
C GLY A 182 25.44 -7.41 3.05
N ALA A 183 25.64 -8.20 1.99
CA ALA A 183 24.74 -9.29 1.66
C ALA A 183 24.88 -10.47 2.64
N GLY A 184 23.75 -11.03 3.07
CA GLY A 184 23.72 -12.21 3.92
C GLY A 184 22.35 -12.88 4.02
N THR A 185 22.35 -14.04 4.65
CA THR A 185 21.16 -14.83 4.99
C THR A 185 21.14 -15.07 6.50
N LEU A 186 20.05 -14.67 7.14
CA LEU A 186 19.72 -15.00 8.52
C LEU A 186 18.77 -16.19 8.53
N PHE A 187 18.94 -17.11 9.47
CA PHE A 187 18.18 -18.36 9.55
C PHE A 187 17.38 -18.47 10.86
N TYR A 188 16.30 -19.24 10.80
CA TYR A 188 15.58 -19.74 11.97
C TYR A 188 16.30 -20.94 12.61
N PRO A 189 15.98 -21.31 13.86
CA PRO A 189 16.57 -22.49 14.51
C PRO A 189 16.34 -23.82 13.77
N ASP A 190 15.31 -23.91 12.94
CA ASP A 190 15.04 -25.09 12.09
C ASP A 190 15.87 -25.11 10.78
N GLY A 191 16.74 -24.10 10.58
CA GLY A 191 17.61 -23.96 9.43
C GLY A 191 16.96 -23.32 8.20
N LYS A 192 15.68 -22.91 8.27
CA LYS A 192 15.04 -22.19 7.16
C LYS A 192 15.50 -20.73 7.12
N PRO A 193 15.56 -20.11 5.92
CA PRO A 193 15.87 -18.69 5.83
C PRO A 193 14.78 -17.89 6.56
N ARG A 194 15.21 -16.91 7.35
CA ARG A 194 14.38 -15.89 7.98
C ARG A 194 14.43 -14.60 7.18
N TYR A 195 15.61 -14.24 6.70
CA TYR A 195 15.83 -13.06 5.88
C TYR A 195 17.01 -13.27 4.95
N GLU A 196 16.89 -12.82 3.72
CA GLU A 196 17.93 -12.80 2.69
C GLU A 196 18.01 -11.40 2.11
N GLY A 197 19.14 -10.73 2.24
CA GLY A 197 19.26 -9.35 1.77
C GLY A 197 20.50 -8.64 2.31
N ALA A 198 20.50 -7.32 2.21
CA ALA A 198 21.56 -6.50 2.76
C ALA A 198 21.35 -6.20 4.25
N PHE A 199 22.47 -6.02 4.95
CA PHE A 199 22.57 -5.67 6.35
C PHE A 199 23.44 -4.43 6.55
N ALA A 200 23.07 -3.60 7.53
CA ALA A 200 23.90 -2.51 8.02
C ALA A 200 23.85 -2.49 9.56
N LEU A 201 25.01 -2.54 10.21
CA LEU A 201 25.14 -2.54 11.67
C LEU A 201 24.31 -3.64 12.39
N GLY A 202 24.09 -4.78 11.74
CA GLY A 202 23.27 -5.88 12.26
C GLY A 202 21.77 -5.79 11.95
N LEU A 203 21.30 -4.73 11.30
CA LEU A 203 19.90 -4.51 10.93
C LEU A 203 19.69 -4.75 9.44
N TYR A 204 18.47 -5.08 9.02
CA TYR A 204 18.10 -5.19 7.60
C TYR A 204 18.20 -3.83 6.94
N GLU A 205 18.78 -3.79 5.73
CA GLU A 205 19.03 -2.56 4.99
C GLU A 205 18.92 -2.84 3.49
N GLY A 206 18.40 -1.90 2.70
CA GLY A 206 18.30 -2.03 1.26
C GLY A 206 17.29 -3.09 0.82
N ALA A 207 17.50 -3.71 -0.33
CA ALA A 207 16.61 -4.76 -0.83
C ALA A 207 16.79 -6.06 -0.05
N GLY A 208 15.67 -6.68 0.31
CA GLY A 208 15.67 -7.97 1.01
C GLY A 208 14.36 -8.73 0.88
N THR A 209 14.43 -10.00 1.26
CA THR A 209 13.32 -10.95 1.31
C THR A 209 13.20 -11.49 2.73
N GLU A 210 12.01 -11.41 3.30
CA GLU A 210 11.68 -11.94 4.62
C GLU A 210 10.73 -13.13 4.49
N TYR A 211 11.01 -14.16 5.28
CA TYR A 211 10.27 -15.42 5.29
C TYR A 211 9.72 -15.69 6.68
N ALA A 212 8.60 -16.41 6.76
CA ALA A 212 8.05 -16.94 8.01
C ALA A 212 8.80 -18.21 8.46
N GLN A 213 8.57 -18.63 9.69
CA GLN A 213 9.18 -19.84 10.25
C GLN A 213 8.76 -21.13 9.53
N ASP A 214 7.60 -21.17 8.87
CA ASP A 214 7.22 -22.30 8.03
C ASP A 214 7.98 -22.32 6.68
N GLY A 215 8.69 -21.25 6.34
CA GLY A 215 9.39 -21.03 5.07
C GLY A 215 8.57 -20.26 4.03
N SER A 216 7.34 -19.86 4.35
CA SER A 216 6.51 -19.06 3.45
C SER A 216 7.07 -17.65 3.28
N LEU A 217 6.98 -17.13 2.06
CA LEU A 217 7.36 -15.76 1.75
C LEU A 217 6.43 -14.80 2.49
N GLN A 218 6.97 -13.81 3.21
CA GLN A 218 6.18 -12.78 3.88
C GLN A 218 6.33 -11.41 3.22
N TYR A 219 7.54 -11.07 2.78
CA TYR A 219 7.82 -9.75 2.22
C TYR A 219 9.01 -9.79 1.26
N THR A 220 8.92 -9.01 0.19
CA THR A 220 10.05 -8.65 -0.66
C THR A 220 10.02 -7.14 -0.87
N GLY A 221 11.15 -6.45 -0.70
CA GLY A 221 11.18 -5.00 -0.89
C GLY A 221 12.34 -4.33 -0.17
N ALA A 222 12.23 -3.02 0.01
CA ALA A 222 13.24 -2.23 0.68
C ALA A 222 13.08 -2.21 2.22
N PHE A 223 14.23 -2.05 2.89
CA PHE A 223 14.38 -1.95 4.32
C PHE A 223 15.31 -0.78 4.67
N VAL A 224 15.00 -0.08 5.76
CA VAL A 224 15.90 0.92 6.38
C VAL A 224 15.89 0.68 7.88
N LYS A 225 17.07 0.43 8.46
CA LYS A 225 17.23 0.17 9.91
C LYS A 225 16.29 -0.93 10.44
N GLY A 226 16.06 -1.97 9.65
CA GLY A 226 15.17 -3.09 10.01
C GLY A 226 13.69 -2.89 9.71
N ALA A 227 13.24 -1.67 9.37
CA ALA A 227 11.86 -1.39 9.04
C ALA A 227 11.59 -1.55 7.54
N ARG A 228 10.47 -2.18 7.18
CA ARG A 228 9.99 -2.28 5.79
C ARG A 228 9.61 -0.88 5.29
N THR A 229 10.22 -0.42 4.21
CA THR A 229 9.99 0.93 3.66
C THR A 229 10.20 0.96 2.15
N GLY A 230 9.67 1.97 1.48
CA GLY A 230 9.75 2.10 0.02
C GLY A 230 8.88 1.07 -0.69
N GLU A 231 9.22 0.74 -1.94
CA GLU A 231 8.48 -0.25 -2.70
C GLU A 231 8.65 -1.66 -2.13
N GLY A 232 7.54 -2.38 -2.01
CA GLY A 232 7.55 -3.76 -1.54
C GLY A 232 6.28 -4.53 -1.86
N LYS A 233 6.37 -5.84 -1.69
CA LYS A 233 5.28 -6.81 -1.84
C LYS A 233 5.14 -7.58 -0.55
N LEU A 234 3.91 -7.65 -0.05
CA LEU A 234 3.55 -8.45 1.12
C LEU A 234 2.75 -9.67 0.70
N TYR A 235 3.03 -10.77 1.36
CA TYR A 235 2.45 -12.07 1.07
C TYR A 235 1.75 -12.61 2.33
N GLY A 236 0.52 -13.09 2.15
CA GLY A 236 -0.29 -13.72 3.17
C GLY A 236 -0.14 -15.24 3.18
N ALA A 237 -1.13 -15.92 3.77
CA ALA A 237 -1.14 -17.39 3.85
C ALA A 237 -1.08 -18.05 2.46
N GLY A 238 -0.29 -19.12 2.35
CA GLY A 238 -0.09 -19.83 1.09
C GLY A 238 0.71 -19.06 0.03
N GLY A 239 1.42 -17.99 0.42
CA GLY A 239 2.25 -17.19 -0.48
C GLY A 239 1.47 -16.29 -1.43
N LYS A 240 0.20 -16.00 -1.12
CA LYS A 240 -0.64 -15.11 -1.93
C LYS A 240 -0.27 -13.66 -1.71
N LEU A 241 -0.13 -12.91 -2.80
CA LEU A 241 0.10 -11.46 -2.73
C LEU A 241 -1.10 -10.79 -2.06
N ILE A 242 -0.87 -10.03 -0.99
CA ILE A 242 -1.90 -9.25 -0.28
C ILE A 242 -1.74 -7.76 -0.54
N TYR A 243 -0.52 -7.28 -0.79
CA TYR A 243 -0.24 -5.88 -1.07
C TYR A 243 0.99 -5.74 -1.95
N GLU A 244 0.95 -4.79 -2.88
CA GLU A 244 2.08 -4.34 -3.68
C GLU A 244 2.05 -2.81 -3.77
N GLY A 245 3.08 -2.13 -3.29
CA GLY A 245 3.11 -0.67 -3.29
C GLY A 245 4.17 -0.10 -2.36
N LEU A 246 4.02 1.17 -2.02
CA LEU A 246 4.90 1.88 -1.10
C LEU A 246 4.57 1.53 0.37
N LEU A 247 5.60 1.47 1.21
CA LEU A 247 5.50 1.26 2.65
C LEU A 247 6.30 2.31 3.44
N ALA A 248 5.79 2.68 4.61
CA ALA A 248 6.48 3.48 5.61
C ALA A 248 6.35 2.82 6.98
N ASP A 249 7.48 2.47 7.60
CA ASP A 249 7.56 1.77 8.89
C ASP A 249 6.64 0.53 8.97
N GLY A 250 6.59 -0.25 7.88
CA GLY A 250 5.74 -1.44 7.76
C GLY A 250 4.25 -1.20 7.55
N ARG A 251 3.80 0.05 7.39
CA ARG A 251 2.41 0.40 7.02
C ARG A 251 2.31 0.73 5.53
N TYR A 252 1.13 0.53 4.95
CA TYR A 252 0.85 0.97 3.58
C TYR A 252 0.87 2.50 3.52
N GLU A 253 1.57 3.06 2.55
CA GLU A 253 1.75 4.50 2.38
C GLU A 253 1.85 4.80 0.89
N GLY A 254 1.37 5.95 0.42
CA GLY A 254 1.48 6.34 -0.99
C GLY A 254 0.71 5.41 -1.94
N GLU A 255 1.17 5.28 -3.19
CA GLU A 255 0.53 4.43 -4.19
C GLU A 255 0.69 2.94 -3.88
N GLY A 256 -0.40 2.18 -4.02
CA GLY A 256 -0.39 0.73 -3.86
C GLY A 256 -1.61 0.02 -4.39
N LYS A 257 -1.52 -1.31 -4.37
CA LYS A 257 -2.56 -2.27 -4.76
C LYS A 257 -2.78 -3.25 -3.61
N LEU A 258 -4.02 -3.40 -3.20
CA LEU A 258 -4.47 -4.33 -2.17
C LEU A 258 -5.24 -5.47 -2.82
N TYR A 259 -4.95 -6.69 -2.40
CA TYR A 259 -5.53 -7.92 -2.93
C TYR A 259 -6.29 -8.67 -1.83
N ARG A 260 -7.35 -9.38 -2.23
CA ARG A 260 -8.10 -10.29 -1.34
C ARG A 260 -7.36 -11.61 -1.15
N ASP A 261 -7.85 -12.41 -0.21
CA ASP A 261 -7.34 -13.77 0.07
C ASP A 261 -7.45 -14.73 -1.13
N ASP A 262 -8.31 -14.46 -2.11
CA ASP A 262 -8.40 -15.24 -3.35
C ASP A 262 -7.41 -14.78 -4.44
N GLY A 263 -6.69 -13.69 -4.22
CA GLY A 263 -5.75 -13.06 -5.16
C GLY A 263 -6.38 -12.03 -6.09
N THR A 264 -7.69 -11.77 -5.98
CA THR A 264 -8.36 -10.72 -6.78
C THR A 264 -8.02 -9.34 -6.26
N LEU A 265 -7.88 -8.37 -7.18
CA LEU A 265 -7.63 -6.97 -6.84
C LEU A 265 -8.83 -6.42 -6.06
N GLN A 266 -8.57 -5.91 -4.86
CA GLN A 266 -9.58 -5.28 -4.01
C GLN A 266 -9.60 -3.77 -4.22
N PHE A 267 -8.42 -3.16 -4.29
CA PHE A 267 -8.26 -1.72 -4.37
C PHE A 267 -6.94 -1.36 -5.05
N GLU A 268 -6.94 -0.28 -5.83
CA GLU A 268 -5.74 0.43 -6.27
C GLU A 268 -5.88 1.93 -6.03
N GLY A 269 -4.86 2.58 -5.51
CA GLY A 269 -4.90 4.00 -5.19
C GLY A 269 -3.92 4.40 -4.09
N ILE A 270 -4.24 5.50 -3.41
CA ILE A 270 -3.38 6.07 -2.37
C ILE A 270 -3.71 5.51 -0.98
N PHE A 271 -2.67 5.26 -0.19
CA PHE A 271 -2.71 4.85 1.20
C PHE A 271 -2.04 5.91 2.08
N GLN A 272 -2.56 6.08 3.29
CA GLN A 272 -1.95 6.91 4.32
C GLN A 272 -2.08 6.23 5.67
N ASN A 273 -0.97 5.95 6.35
CA ASN A 273 -0.93 5.24 7.63
C ASN A 273 -1.69 3.89 7.62
N GLY A 274 -1.67 3.16 6.50
CA GLY A 274 -2.36 1.89 6.34
C GLY A 274 -3.84 1.97 5.94
N LEU A 275 -4.40 3.17 5.77
CA LEU A 275 -5.80 3.37 5.37
C LEU A 275 -5.90 3.93 3.94
N LEU A 276 -6.99 3.61 3.25
CA LEU A 276 -7.32 4.19 1.94
C LEU A 276 -7.49 5.71 2.09
N SER A 277 -6.82 6.48 1.26
CA SER A 277 -6.83 7.94 1.30
C SER A 277 -6.68 8.49 -0.12
N GLY A 278 -7.13 9.71 -0.41
CA GLY A 278 -6.96 10.31 -1.73
C GLY A 278 -7.68 9.54 -2.85
N PRO A 279 -7.30 9.74 -4.13
CA PRO A 279 -7.95 9.07 -5.26
C PRO A 279 -7.67 7.56 -5.27
N GLY A 280 -8.67 6.77 -5.66
CA GLY A 280 -8.53 5.33 -5.83
C GLY A 280 -9.72 4.65 -6.50
N LYS A 281 -9.55 3.37 -6.82
CA LYS A 281 -10.57 2.48 -7.36
C LYS A 281 -10.69 1.26 -6.46
N GLN A 282 -11.92 0.96 -6.04
CA GLN A 282 -12.28 -0.26 -5.33
C GLN A 282 -13.06 -1.17 -6.26
N TYR A 283 -12.83 -2.47 -6.19
CA TYR A 283 -13.45 -3.48 -7.06
C TYR A 283 -14.37 -4.41 -6.28
N PHE A 284 -15.30 -5.06 -6.97
CA PHE A 284 -15.98 -6.27 -6.50
C PHE A 284 -15.06 -7.50 -6.62
N ALA A 285 -15.45 -8.63 -6.03
CA ALA A 285 -14.74 -9.91 -6.20
C ALA A 285 -14.77 -10.41 -7.67
N SER A 286 -15.74 -9.94 -8.47
CA SER A 286 -15.81 -10.18 -9.90
C SER A 286 -14.74 -9.43 -10.71
N GLY A 287 -14.03 -8.47 -10.10
CA GLY A 287 -13.10 -7.55 -10.78
C GLY A 287 -13.77 -6.33 -11.40
N VAL A 288 -15.10 -6.22 -11.34
CA VAL A 288 -15.85 -5.02 -11.77
C VAL A 288 -15.60 -3.89 -10.78
N THR A 289 -15.41 -2.66 -11.27
CA THR A 289 -15.29 -1.47 -10.40
C THR A 289 -16.54 -1.37 -9.53
N GLN A 290 -16.34 -1.22 -8.22
CA GLN A 290 -17.38 -0.95 -7.24
C GLN A 290 -17.49 0.56 -6.98
N TYR A 291 -16.34 1.22 -6.85
CA TYR A 291 -16.26 2.65 -6.58
C TYR A 291 -15.00 3.23 -7.21
N GLU A 292 -15.11 4.43 -7.77
CA GLU A 292 -14.00 5.24 -8.26
C GLU A 292 -14.17 6.67 -7.75
N GLY A 293 -13.21 7.18 -7.00
CA GLY A 293 -13.31 8.49 -6.38
C GLY A 293 -12.29 8.70 -5.27
N ALA A 294 -12.52 9.71 -4.44
CA ALA A 294 -11.65 10.00 -3.31
C ALA A 294 -12.03 9.19 -2.06
N PHE A 295 -11.03 8.91 -1.24
CA PHE A 295 -11.12 8.21 0.03
C PHE A 295 -10.57 9.10 1.14
N MET A 296 -11.16 8.98 2.33
CA MET A 296 -10.64 9.61 3.53
C MET A 296 -10.82 8.62 4.69
N GLN A 297 -9.73 8.26 5.35
CA GLN A 297 -9.74 7.33 6.49
C GLN A 297 -10.44 6.00 6.18
N GLY A 298 -10.23 5.45 4.98
CA GLY A 298 -10.83 4.19 4.55
C GLY A 298 -12.28 4.29 4.02
N GLN A 299 -12.88 5.47 3.97
CA GLN A 299 -14.27 5.67 3.55
C GLN A 299 -14.36 6.51 2.28
N TYR A 300 -15.40 6.30 1.47
CA TYR A 300 -15.70 7.14 0.31
C TYR A 300 -15.90 8.60 0.75
N HIS A 301 -15.25 9.52 0.04
CA HIS A 301 -15.23 10.93 0.37
C HIS A 301 -15.09 11.80 -0.88
N GLY A 302 -15.57 13.04 -0.84
CA GLY A 302 -15.47 13.96 -1.98
C GLY A 302 -16.22 13.44 -3.21
N ALA A 303 -15.79 13.84 -4.41
CA ALA A 303 -16.42 13.39 -5.64
C ALA A 303 -16.07 11.93 -5.97
N GLY A 304 -17.06 11.16 -6.40
CA GLY A 304 -16.86 9.79 -6.88
C GLY A 304 -18.06 9.22 -7.61
N SER A 305 -17.88 8.01 -8.14
CA SER A 305 -18.87 7.22 -8.86
C SER A 305 -18.98 5.84 -8.21
N LEU A 306 -20.21 5.41 -7.94
CA LEU A 306 -20.55 4.10 -7.42
C LEU A 306 -21.18 3.26 -8.54
N TYR A 307 -20.78 1.99 -8.62
CA TYR A 307 -21.15 1.09 -9.69
C TYR A 307 -21.84 -0.16 -9.12
N ASN A 308 -22.71 -0.76 -9.91
CA ASN A 308 -23.28 -2.08 -9.60
C ASN A 308 -22.35 -3.22 -10.07
N ASN A 309 -22.70 -4.47 -9.74
CA ASN A 309 -21.89 -5.65 -10.10
C ASN A 309 -21.86 -5.95 -11.61
N SER A 310 -22.68 -5.26 -12.42
CA SER A 310 -22.64 -5.31 -13.89
C SER A 310 -21.76 -4.21 -14.51
N GLY A 311 -21.25 -3.28 -13.69
CA GLY A 311 -20.41 -2.16 -14.12
C GLY A 311 -21.19 -0.91 -14.51
N SER A 312 -22.51 -0.86 -14.32
CA SER A 312 -23.29 0.36 -14.55
C SER A 312 -23.15 1.31 -13.37
N VAL A 313 -22.97 2.60 -13.65
CA VAL A 313 -23.02 3.65 -12.62
C VAL A 313 -24.42 3.68 -12.02
N ILE A 314 -24.51 3.64 -10.69
CA ILE A 314 -25.76 3.79 -9.93
C ILE A 314 -25.81 5.12 -9.17
N TYR A 315 -24.66 5.76 -8.98
CA TYR A 315 -24.56 7.10 -8.43
C TYR A 315 -23.26 7.77 -8.85
N ALA A 316 -23.31 9.06 -9.16
CA ALA A 316 -22.15 9.92 -9.35
C ALA A 316 -22.37 11.23 -8.59
N GLY A 317 -21.44 11.62 -7.72
CA GLY A 317 -21.62 12.81 -6.89
C GLY A 317 -20.71 12.86 -5.68
N ALA A 318 -21.09 13.69 -4.71
CA ALA A 318 -20.34 13.90 -3.49
C ALA A 318 -20.61 12.82 -2.41
N PHE A 319 -19.56 12.46 -1.69
CA PHE A 319 -19.58 11.51 -0.58
C PHE A 319 -19.02 12.14 0.70
N ALA A 320 -19.61 11.78 1.82
CA ALA A 320 -19.06 12.04 3.14
C ALA A 320 -19.29 10.83 4.04
N ASN A 321 -18.24 10.40 4.74
CA ASN A 321 -18.26 9.25 5.65
C ASN A 321 -18.85 7.97 5.01
N GLY A 322 -18.50 7.70 3.75
CA GLY A 322 -18.98 6.52 3.02
C GLY A 322 -20.43 6.62 2.50
N GLN A 323 -21.11 7.76 2.69
CA GLN A 323 -22.50 7.96 2.28
C GLN A 323 -22.59 9.04 1.21
N MET A 324 -23.58 8.93 0.32
CA MET A 324 -23.92 9.98 -0.65
C MET A 324 -24.33 11.24 0.12
N ASN A 325 -23.58 12.33 -0.02
CA ASN A 325 -23.75 13.55 0.75
C ASN A 325 -23.23 14.75 -0.03
N GLY A 326 -24.09 15.71 -0.35
CA GLY A 326 -23.85 16.81 -1.28
C GLY A 326 -24.56 16.60 -2.62
N GLU A 327 -24.16 17.36 -3.64
CA GLU A 327 -24.75 17.27 -4.98
C GLU A 327 -24.39 15.94 -5.67
N GLY A 328 -25.34 15.36 -6.40
CA GLY A 328 -25.09 14.15 -7.19
C GLY A 328 -26.27 13.74 -8.06
N GLN A 329 -26.07 12.66 -8.79
CA GLN A 329 -27.07 12.03 -9.65
C GLN A 329 -27.11 10.52 -9.37
N ALA A 330 -28.30 9.99 -9.14
CA ALA A 330 -28.56 8.56 -8.99
C ALA A 330 -29.15 8.00 -10.29
N PHE A 331 -28.80 6.77 -10.62
CA PHE A 331 -29.19 6.08 -11.84
C PHE A 331 -29.85 4.73 -11.54
N GLY A 332 -30.80 4.35 -12.39
CA GLY A 332 -31.43 3.03 -12.37
C GLY A 332 -30.52 1.95 -12.94
N ALA A 333 -30.95 0.68 -12.84
CA ALA A 333 -30.18 -0.45 -13.37
C ALA A 333 -30.00 -0.40 -14.91
N ASN A 334 -30.91 0.27 -15.62
CA ASN A 334 -30.84 0.53 -17.06
C ASN A 334 -29.95 1.74 -17.42
N GLY A 335 -29.37 2.44 -16.44
CA GLY A 335 -28.58 3.65 -16.64
C GLY A 335 -29.41 4.93 -16.81
N ALA A 336 -30.74 4.86 -16.78
CA ALA A 336 -31.58 6.05 -16.80
C ALA A 336 -31.40 6.86 -15.50
N PRO A 337 -31.36 8.20 -15.54
CA PRO A 337 -31.34 8.99 -14.32
C PRO A 337 -32.61 8.72 -13.53
N VAL A 338 -32.49 8.65 -12.20
CA VAL A 338 -33.63 8.50 -11.27
C VAL A 338 -33.80 9.80 -10.49
N TYR A 339 -32.69 10.39 -10.06
CA TYR A 339 -32.70 11.64 -9.31
C TYR A 339 -31.42 12.43 -9.56
N ALA A 340 -31.53 13.76 -9.64
CA ALA A 340 -30.40 14.68 -9.66
C ALA A 340 -30.65 15.81 -8.65
N GLY A 341 -29.69 16.08 -7.76
CA GLY A 341 -29.79 17.11 -6.73
C GLY A 341 -29.00 16.75 -5.49
N LYS A 342 -29.39 17.34 -4.36
CA LYS A 342 -28.66 17.18 -3.10
C LYS A 342 -29.06 15.91 -2.35
N PHE A 343 -28.04 15.28 -1.77
CA PHE A 343 -28.14 14.11 -0.91
C PHE A 343 -27.68 14.45 0.50
N VAL A 344 -28.36 13.89 1.50
CA VAL A 344 -27.89 13.86 2.88
C VAL A 344 -28.06 12.44 3.40
N ASN A 345 -26.95 11.81 3.76
CA ASN A 345 -26.91 10.44 4.28
C ASN A 345 -27.65 9.43 3.37
N GLY A 346 -27.42 9.51 2.05
CA GLY A 346 -28.05 8.62 1.07
C GLY A 346 -29.48 8.96 0.68
N LYS A 347 -30.09 10.01 1.26
CA LYS A 347 -31.47 10.42 0.98
C LYS A 347 -31.51 11.71 0.18
N TYR A 348 -32.48 11.82 -0.73
CA TYR A 348 -32.77 13.06 -1.45
C TYR A 348 -33.16 14.17 -0.46
N GLU A 349 -32.57 15.34 -0.61
CA GLU A 349 -32.74 16.47 0.30
C GLU A 349 -32.60 17.79 -0.47
N GLY A 350 -33.32 18.83 -0.08
CA GLY A 350 -33.23 20.13 -0.75
C GLY A 350 -33.83 20.11 -2.17
N VAL A 351 -33.32 20.95 -3.06
CA VAL A 351 -33.83 21.05 -4.44
C VAL A 351 -33.27 19.93 -5.30
N GLY A 352 -34.12 19.30 -6.09
CA GLY A 352 -33.70 18.29 -7.06
C GLY A 352 -34.74 18.01 -8.14
N THR A 353 -34.40 17.08 -9.01
CA THR A 353 -35.21 16.60 -10.13
C THR A 353 -35.33 15.09 -10.05
N LEU A 354 -36.56 14.58 -10.07
CA LEU A 354 -36.90 13.16 -10.14
C LEU A 354 -37.29 12.82 -11.58
N PHE A 355 -36.88 11.63 -12.03
CA PHE A 355 -37.10 11.14 -13.39
C PHE A 355 -37.84 9.80 -13.37
N ASP A 356 -38.51 9.46 -14.47
CA ASP A 356 -39.13 8.15 -14.69
C ASP A 356 -38.14 7.11 -15.26
N ALA A 357 -38.65 5.93 -15.59
CA ALA A 357 -37.83 4.82 -16.10
C ALA A 357 -37.22 5.10 -17.48
N ASP A 358 -37.83 5.99 -18.26
CA ASP A 358 -37.37 6.42 -19.59
C ASP A 358 -36.47 7.67 -19.51
N GLY A 359 -36.29 8.23 -18.31
CA GLY A 359 -35.50 9.42 -18.05
C GLY A 359 -36.24 10.74 -18.26
N ALA A 360 -37.56 10.72 -18.45
CA ALA A 360 -38.36 11.95 -18.51
C ALA A 360 -38.58 12.51 -17.10
N MET A 361 -38.65 13.83 -16.99
CA MET A 361 -38.82 14.51 -15.71
C MET A 361 -40.20 14.23 -15.11
N LEU A 362 -40.24 13.65 -13.90
CA LEU A 362 -41.46 13.46 -13.13
C LEU A 362 -41.78 14.65 -12.24
N TYR A 363 -40.76 15.25 -11.63
CA TYR A 363 -40.94 16.33 -10.67
C TYR A 363 -39.62 17.08 -10.44
N LYS A 364 -39.68 18.41 -10.43
CA LYS A 364 -38.58 19.28 -10.01
C LYS A 364 -39.06 20.13 -8.83
N GLY A 365 -38.31 20.13 -7.74
CA GLY A 365 -38.69 20.87 -6.54
C GLY A 365 -37.97 20.40 -5.29
N PHE A 366 -38.60 20.62 -4.14
CA PHE A 366 -38.01 20.28 -2.84
C PHE A 366 -38.22 18.82 -2.47
N PHE A 367 -37.21 18.26 -1.81
CA PHE A 367 -37.17 16.93 -1.23
C PHE A 367 -36.74 17.02 0.23
N ARG A 368 -37.27 16.12 1.05
CA ARG A 368 -36.87 15.99 2.45
C ARG A 368 -36.85 14.53 2.83
N SER A 369 -35.70 14.06 3.30
CA SER A 369 -35.54 12.66 3.75
C SER A 369 -35.99 11.62 2.70
N GLY A 370 -35.75 11.88 1.41
CA GLY A 370 -35.99 10.95 0.31
C GLY A 370 -37.37 11.06 -0.37
N ALA A 371 -38.26 11.94 0.07
CA ALA A 371 -39.57 12.15 -0.53
C ALA A 371 -39.75 13.59 -1.00
N SER A 372 -40.64 13.82 -1.98
CA SER A 372 -41.07 15.17 -2.36
C SER A 372 -41.66 15.92 -1.16
N PHE A 373 -41.32 17.21 -1.07
CA PHE A 373 -41.66 18.09 0.04
C PHE A 373 -42.19 19.42 -0.50
N ILE A 374 -43.41 19.42 -1.02
CA ILE A 374 -44.01 20.59 -1.66
C ILE A 374 -44.17 21.80 -0.73
N GLU A 375 -44.19 21.59 0.59
CA GLU A 375 -44.24 22.68 1.56
C GLU A 375 -43.01 23.60 1.48
N GLY A 376 -41.90 23.14 0.88
CA GLY A 376 -40.73 23.98 0.62
C GLY A 376 -40.99 25.13 -0.36
N PHE A 377 -42.04 25.04 -1.19
CA PHE A 377 -42.42 26.13 -2.09
C PHE A 377 -43.19 27.26 -1.41
N MET A 378 -43.77 27.02 -0.23
CA MET A 378 -44.60 28.03 0.42
C MET A 378 -43.75 29.21 0.87
N GLN A 379 -44.27 30.42 0.68
CA GLN A 379 -43.56 31.67 0.99
C GLN A 379 -42.27 31.86 0.17
N LEU A 380 -42.07 31.08 -0.90
CA LEU A 380 -40.93 31.25 -1.78
C LEU A 380 -41.12 32.50 -2.65
N PRO A 381 -40.14 33.42 -2.74
CA PRO A 381 -40.23 34.57 -3.64
C PRO A 381 -40.32 34.14 -5.11
N LEU A 382 -41.04 34.89 -5.93
CA LEU A 382 -41.22 34.64 -7.36
C LEU A 382 -39.87 34.43 -8.08
N ALA A 383 -38.89 35.29 -7.81
CA ALA A 383 -37.57 35.18 -8.42
C ALA A 383 -36.91 33.81 -8.12
N LYS A 384 -37.03 33.32 -6.89
CA LYS A 384 -36.51 31.99 -6.50
C LYS A 384 -37.33 30.84 -7.09
N LEU A 385 -38.64 31.01 -7.20
CA LEU A 385 -39.49 30.03 -7.87
C LEU A 385 -39.11 29.87 -9.35
N GLN A 386 -38.88 30.98 -10.05
CA GLN A 386 -38.48 31.00 -11.46
C GLN A 386 -37.04 30.52 -11.66
N GLU A 387 -36.11 30.86 -10.74
CA GLU A 387 -34.76 30.27 -10.74
C GLU A 387 -34.82 28.74 -10.65
N MET A 388 -35.74 28.22 -9.84
CA MET A 388 -35.91 26.78 -9.65
C MET A 388 -36.62 26.08 -10.81
N LEU A 389 -37.74 26.62 -11.29
CA LEU A 389 -38.62 25.93 -12.25
C LEU A 389 -38.52 26.45 -13.69
N GLY A 390 -37.84 27.58 -13.90
CA GLY A 390 -37.82 28.30 -15.17
C GLY A 390 -39.00 29.27 -15.31
N ALA A 391 -39.24 29.74 -16.52
CA ALA A 391 -40.41 30.56 -16.82
C ALA A 391 -41.70 29.73 -16.74
N ALA A 392 -42.77 30.36 -16.25
CA ALA A 392 -44.10 29.77 -16.27
C ALA A 392 -44.65 29.69 -17.71
N ASP A 393 -45.66 28.86 -17.91
CA ASP A 393 -46.36 28.79 -19.19
C ASP A 393 -47.00 30.15 -19.52
N ALA A 394 -47.00 30.53 -20.79
CA ALA A 394 -47.72 31.72 -21.24
C ALA A 394 -49.20 31.61 -20.85
N PRO A 395 -49.82 32.67 -20.31
CA PRO A 395 -51.24 32.65 -20.02
C PRO A 395 -52.00 32.33 -21.31
N LEU A 396 -52.86 31.31 -21.26
CA LEU A 396 -53.74 30.99 -22.39
C LEU A 396 -54.50 32.27 -22.76
N PRO A 397 -54.57 32.64 -24.06
CA PRO A 397 -55.32 33.82 -24.46
C PRO A 397 -56.75 33.65 -23.95
N THR A 398 -57.20 34.62 -23.16
CA THR A 398 -58.60 34.70 -22.75
C THR A 398 -59.43 34.80 -24.03
N GLU A 399 -60.15 33.72 -24.37
CA GLU A 399 -61.16 33.78 -25.41
C GLU A 399 -62.16 34.86 -25.01
N THR A 400 -61.99 36.05 -25.59
CA THR A 400 -62.97 37.12 -25.49
C THR A 400 -64.20 36.62 -26.25
N PRO A 401 -65.40 36.62 -25.66
CA PRO A 401 -66.59 36.16 -26.38
C PRO A 401 -66.73 37.02 -27.63
N ALA A 402 -66.70 36.36 -28.80
CA ALA A 402 -66.75 37.01 -30.09
C ALA A 402 -67.97 37.92 -30.16
N ALA A 403 -67.71 39.22 -30.36
CA ALA A 403 -68.73 40.17 -30.76
C ALA A 403 -69.27 39.76 -32.15
N GLU A 404 -70.59 39.70 -32.24
CA GLU A 404 -71.32 39.59 -33.50
C GLU A 404 -70.93 40.75 -34.42
N GLU A 405 -70.46 40.45 -35.63
CA GLU A 405 -70.69 41.32 -36.78
C GLU A 405 -71.12 40.51 -37.99
N GLU A 406 -72.17 41.03 -38.61
CA GLU A 406 -72.90 40.49 -39.73
C GLU A 406 -72.11 40.55 -41.05
N GLY A 407 -72.33 39.55 -41.90
CA GLY A 407 -72.63 39.76 -43.32
C GLY A 407 -71.48 40.10 -44.27
N ALA A 408 -70.97 39.10 -44.99
CA ALA A 408 -70.82 39.19 -46.44
C ALA A 408 -70.78 37.79 -47.07
N VAL A 409 -71.78 37.54 -47.92
CA VAL A 409 -72.02 36.33 -48.71
C VAL A 409 -71.07 36.28 -49.91
N SER A 410 -70.50 35.11 -50.21
CA SER A 410 -70.35 34.66 -51.60
C SER A 410 -70.31 33.13 -51.67
N ASN A 411 -71.27 32.60 -52.41
CA ASN A 411 -71.52 31.19 -52.70
C ASN A 411 -70.41 30.59 -53.58
N ASN A 412 -70.08 29.31 -53.38
CA ASN A 412 -70.60 28.21 -54.23
C ASN A 412 -70.02 26.86 -53.80
N ASP A 413 -70.92 25.90 -53.61
CA ASP A 413 -70.95 24.53 -54.15
C ASP A 413 -69.60 23.80 -54.33
N GLY A 414 -69.37 22.60 -53.81
CA GLY A 414 -70.26 21.59 -53.24
C GLY A 414 -69.63 20.21 -53.44
N LEU A 415 -69.93 19.29 -52.52
CA LEU A 415 -70.02 17.83 -52.67
C LEU A 415 -68.72 17.08 -53.07
N GLY A 416 -68.28 16.02 -52.41
CA GLY A 416 -68.88 15.16 -51.39
C GLY A 416 -68.29 13.74 -51.52
N GLY A 417 -68.09 13.06 -50.38
CA GLY A 417 -67.90 11.61 -50.25
C GLY A 417 -66.56 11.03 -50.75
N THR A 418 -66.03 9.92 -50.27
CA THR A 418 -66.46 8.92 -49.27
C THR A 418 -65.32 7.91 -49.12
N GLU A 419 -65.17 7.35 -47.91
CA GLU A 419 -64.76 5.96 -47.62
C GLU A 419 -63.28 5.50 -47.83
N THR A 420 -62.64 5.28 -46.67
CA THR A 420 -61.89 4.08 -46.18
C THR A 420 -61.90 2.79 -47.02
N PRO A 421 -61.08 1.74 -46.71
CA PRO A 421 -59.90 1.61 -45.84
C PRO A 421 -58.75 0.74 -46.46
N SER A 422 -57.82 0.29 -45.62
CA SER A 422 -57.20 -1.06 -45.58
C SER A 422 -55.74 -1.26 -46.03
N GLU A 423 -54.99 -1.74 -45.03
CA GLU A 423 -53.99 -2.84 -45.03
C GLU A 423 -52.68 -2.74 -45.84
N SER A 424 -51.57 -2.76 -45.07
CA SER A 424 -50.41 -3.70 -45.13
C SER A 424 -50.38 -4.69 -46.31
N PRO A 425 -49.19 -5.12 -46.82
CA PRO A 425 -48.21 -5.78 -45.96
C PRO A 425 -46.72 -5.70 -46.39
N ALA A 426 -45.91 -6.36 -45.56
CA ALA A 426 -44.48 -6.63 -45.65
C ALA A 426 -44.01 -7.38 -46.91
N ALA A 427 -42.72 -7.24 -47.21
CA ALA A 427 -41.70 -8.31 -47.35
C ALA A 427 -40.56 -7.88 -48.28
N GLY A 428 -39.35 -8.41 -48.04
CA GLY A 428 -38.39 -8.58 -49.15
C GLY A 428 -36.94 -8.26 -48.83
N SER A 429 -36.25 -9.25 -48.26
CA SER A 429 -34.81 -9.50 -48.33
C SER A 429 -34.23 -9.44 -49.75
N ALA A 430 -32.95 -9.08 -49.91
CA ALA A 430 -32.01 -9.79 -50.79
C ALA A 430 -30.55 -9.34 -50.60
N ASP A 431 -29.67 -10.32 -50.83
CA ASP A 431 -28.22 -10.39 -50.70
C ASP A 431 -27.38 -9.54 -51.67
N SER A 432 -26.08 -9.43 -51.36
CA SER A 432 -24.93 -9.88 -52.19
C SER A 432 -23.70 -8.98 -51.93
N GLU A 433 -22.63 -9.54 -51.36
CA GLU A 433 -21.39 -10.00 -52.03
C GLU A 433 -20.47 -8.89 -52.56
N GLY A 434 -19.16 -9.04 -52.30
CA GLY A 434 -18.12 -8.29 -53.00
C GLY A 434 -16.75 -8.26 -52.31
N GLN A 435 -15.92 -9.25 -52.63
CA GLN A 435 -14.50 -9.43 -52.27
C GLN A 435 -13.55 -8.30 -52.71
N GLY A 436 -12.34 -8.25 -52.11
CA GLY A 436 -11.19 -7.55 -52.71
C GLY A 436 -9.91 -7.44 -51.87
N ASP A 437 -9.13 -8.53 -51.90
CA ASP A 437 -7.69 -8.79 -51.64
C ASP A 437 -6.62 -7.65 -51.55
N GLY A 438 -5.46 -7.97 -50.92
CA GLY A 438 -4.17 -7.25 -51.07
C GLY A 438 -3.36 -7.01 -49.77
N THR A 439 -2.64 -7.99 -49.21
CA THR A 439 -1.19 -8.30 -49.35
C THR A 439 -0.15 -7.52 -48.51
N ASN A 440 0.55 -8.29 -47.66
CA ASN A 440 1.97 -8.29 -47.23
C ASN A 440 2.77 -6.99 -46.93
N ALA A 441 3.40 -6.93 -45.74
CA ALA A 441 4.85 -7.18 -45.57
C ALA A 441 5.32 -7.02 -44.11
N ALA A 442 6.25 -7.87 -43.71
CA ALA A 442 6.96 -7.88 -42.43
C ALA A 442 8.35 -7.18 -42.54
N ALA A 443 8.88 -6.63 -41.44
CA ALA A 443 10.29 -6.80 -41.02
C ALA A 443 10.64 -6.03 -39.72
N ASN A 444 11.43 -6.72 -38.89
CA ASN A 444 12.29 -6.27 -37.78
C ASN A 444 13.12 -5.00 -38.08
N ASP A 445 13.54 -4.23 -37.08
CA ASP A 445 14.77 -4.43 -36.28
C ASP A 445 15.10 -3.18 -35.41
N SER A 446 15.86 -3.46 -34.37
CA SER A 446 16.48 -2.68 -33.29
C SER A 446 17.19 -1.35 -33.61
N GLY A 447 17.36 -0.55 -32.54
CA GLY A 447 18.28 0.59 -32.49
C GLY A 447 18.41 1.19 -31.08
N GLN A 448 19.45 0.79 -30.35
CA GLN A 448 19.97 1.44 -29.14
C GLN A 448 20.78 2.72 -29.46
N SER A 449 20.91 3.61 -28.46
CA SER A 449 22.08 4.47 -28.09
C SER A 449 21.58 5.87 -27.65
N ALA A 450 21.59 6.27 -26.37
CA ALA A 450 22.68 6.61 -25.43
C ALA A 450 23.28 8.03 -25.56
N SER A 451 23.48 8.66 -24.38
CA SER A 451 24.35 9.79 -23.97
C SER A 451 23.60 11.01 -23.38
N ASN A 452 23.64 11.23 -22.05
CA ASN A 452 24.66 11.91 -21.19
C ASN A 452 24.65 13.44 -21.34
N SER A 453 24.31 14.24 -20.33
CA SER A 453 25.19 14.76 -19.23
C SER A 453 24.74 16.23 -18.95
N ALA A 454 24.96 16.93 -17.83
CA ALA A 454 25.46 16.65 -16.48
C ALA A 454 25.22 17.89 -15.57
N SER A 455 25.30 17.63 -14.25
CA SER A 455 25.88 18.43 -13.14
C SER A 455 25.39 19.83 -12.75
N GLY A 456 25.22 19.98 -11.43
CA GLY A 456 25.34 21.23 -10.66
C GLY A 456 25.24 20.94 -9.15
N ASP A 457 26.38 20.68 -8.51
CA ASP A 457 26.57 20.37 -7.08
C ASP A 457 26.73 21.62 -6.17
N ALA A 458 26.60 21.36 -4.85
CA ALA A 458 27.26 21.95 -3.65
C ALA A 458 26.34 22.74 -2.67
N ASN A 459 26.02 22.17 -1.48
CA ASN A 459 26.70 22.25 -0.16
C ASN A 459 26.56 23.64 0.53
N THR A 460 26.28 23.84 1.83
CA THR A 460 26.66 23.12 3.08
C THR A 460 25.98 23.77 4.32
N ALA A 461 25.81 22.98 5.40
CA ALA A 461 25.87 23.31 6.86
C ALA A 461 24.78 24.26 7.45
N ASP A 462 24.36 24.24 8.73
CA ASP A 462 24.71 23.64 10.04
C ASP A 462 23.44 23.92 10.92
N GLY A 463 22.86 23.01 11.71
CA GLY A 463 23.27 22.77 13.10
C GLY A 463 22.12 23.03 14.12
N SER A 464 21.99 22.12 15.10
CA SER A 464 21.56 22.33 16.49
C SER A 464 20.07 22.24 16.97
N THR A 465 19.80 21.11 17.66
CA THR A 465 19.25 20.93 19.05
C THR A 465 17.89 21.50 19.52
N GLY A 466 17.16 20.64 20.26
CA GLY A 466 16.34 20.98 21.45
C GLY A 466 14.83 20.69 21.30
N THR A 467 14.31 19.55 21.76
CA THR A 467 13.66 19.28 23.08
C THR A 467 12.39 20.09 23.42
N ASP A 468 11.38 19.31 23.84
CA ASP A 468 10.28 19.59 24.78
C ASP A 468 8.89 20.08 24.29
N LYS A 469 7.96 19.10 24.37
CA LYS A 469 6.71 19.10 25.15
C LYS A 469 5.91 20.41 25.35
N ALA A 470 4.66 20.28 24.91
CA ALA A 470 3.43 20.49 25.67
C ALA A 470 2.73 21.88 25.66
N ASN A 471 1.52 21.81 25.10
CA ASN A 471 0.23 22.22 25.68
C ASN A 471 -0.39 23.59 25.30
N ALA A 472 -1.63 23.44 24.81
CA ALA A 472 -2.86 24.17 25.12
C ALA A 472 -3.04 25.63 24.63
N ALA A 473 -4.06 25.75 23.76
CA ALA A 473 -5.23 26.63 23.84
C ALA A 473 -5.02 28.10 24.29
N ASP A 474 -5.26 29.04 23.37
CA ASP A 474 -6.49 29.85 23.37
C ASP A 474 -6.39 30.98 22.32
N THR A 475 -7.49 31.19 21.60
CA THR A 475 -7.83 32.43 20.87
C THR A 475 -9.18 32.90 21.45
N PRO A 476 -9.70 34.11 21.19
CA PRO A 476 -9.12 35.30 20.54
C PRO A 476 -9.44 36.63 21.27
N ALA A 477 -8.69 37.69 20.95
CA ALA A 477 -9.19 39.06 21.11
C ALA A 477 -8.48 40.04 20.15
N SER A 478 -9.24 40.59 19.21
CA SER A 478 -9.09 41.95 18.65
C SER A 478 -10.29 42.77 19.21
N PRO A 479 -10.35 44.13 19.15
CA PRO A 479 -9.74 45.03 18.15
C PRO A 479 -9.32 46.44 18.66
N LYS A 480 -8.68 47.21 17.75
CA LYS A 480 -8.66 48.69 17.57
C LYS A 480 -7.33 49.05 16.91
N ALA A 481 -7.17 50.00 15.99
CA ALA A 481 -8.02 50.98 15.30
C ALA A 481 -7.14 51.55 14.17
N SER A 482 -7.70 52.18 13.12
CA SER A 482 -7.31 53.51 12.64
C SER A 482 -7.87 53.81 11.24
N ASP A 483 -8.51 54.98 11.16
CA ASP A 483 -8.95 55.69 9.96
C ASP A 483 -7.80 56.45 9.27
N LEU A 484 -8.11 56.94 8.06
CA LEU A 484 -7.43 57.96 7.23
C LEU A 484 -6.28 57.36 6.37
N GLU A 485 -6.22 57.55 5.05
CA GLU A 485 -6.42 58.79 4.31
C GLU A 485 -6.61 58.50 2.80
N THR A 486 -7.46 59.31 2.17
CA THR A 486 -7.77 59.32 0.74
C THR A 486 -6.62 59.94 -0.06
N LYS A 487 -6.27 59.37 -1.22
CA LYS A 487 -5.54 60.10 -2.27
C LYS A 487 -6.17 59.87 -3.64
N GLU A 488 -6.56 60.99 -4.21
CA GLU A 488 -7.19 61.24 -5.49
C GLU A 488 -6.26 60.91 -6.67
N GLN A 489 -6.75 60.17 -7.66
CA GLN A 489 -6.26 60.26 -9.04
C GLN A 489 -7.33 59.74 -10.03
N ALA A 490 -7.73 60.60 -10.96
CA ALA A 490 -8.59 60.31 -12.12
C ALA A 490 -7.76 60.51 -13.42
N PRO A 491 -8.28 60.20 -14.62
CA PRO A 491 -8.98 59.00 -15.07
C PRO A 491 -8.27 58.39 -16.32
N ALA A 492 -8.53 57.12 -16.64
CA ALA A 492 -8.10 56.53 -17.92
C ALA A 492 -9.25 55.77 -18.59
N LYS A 493 -9.73 56.39 -19.67
CA LYS A 493 -10.42 55.88 -20.86
C LYS A 493 -11.03 54.47 -20.84
N ASP A 494 -12.35 54.52 -20.95
CA ASP A 494 -13.26 53.63 -21.68
C ASP A 494 -12.59 52.66 -22.67
N THR A 495 -12.81 51.37 -22.43
CA THR A 495 -12.86 50.37 -23.49
C THR A 495 -14.14 49.57 -23.25
N GLU A 496 -15.13 49.80 -24.10
CA GLU A 496 -16.38 49.04 -24.17
C GLU A 496 -16.09 47.56 -24.35
N SER A 497 -16.49 46.73 -23.37
CA SER A 497 -16.79 45.33 -23.59
C SER A 497 -18.29 45.15 -23.38
N ALA A 498 -18.95 44.72 -24.44
CA ALA A 498 -20.38 44.46 -24.53
C ALA A 498 -20.87 43.61 -23.34
N VAL A 499 -21.67 44.24 -22.49
CA VAL A 499 -22.54 43.57 -21.53
C VAL A 499 -23.73 43.04 -22.35
N ALA A 500 -23.90 41.73 -22.36
CA ALA A 500 -25.15 41.13 -22.78
C ALA A 500 -26.25 41.65 -21.85
N GLU A 501 -27.23 42.35 -22.42
CA GLU A 501 -28.39 42.84 -21.69
C GLU A 501 -29.09 41.65 -21.00
N ASP A 502 -29.10 41.69 -19.67
CA ASP A 502 -30.03 40.95 -18.83
C ASP A 502 -31.45 41.37 -19.25
N PRO A 503 -32.32 40.47 -19.72
CA PRO A 503 -33.69 40.86 -20.03
C PRO A 503 -34.36 41.25 -18.71
N GLY A 504 -34.50 42.56 -18.52
CA GLY A 504 -35.07 43.15 -17.32
C GLY A 504 -36.42 42.53 -16.95
N LEU A 505 -36.68 42.53 -15.64
CA LEU A 505 -37.88 42.02 -14.97
C LEU A 505 -39.21 42.41 -15.67
N ASP A 506 -39.23 43.53 -16.39
CA ASP A 506 -40.36 44.07 -17.15
C ASP A 506 -40.76 43.22 -18.37
N ALA A 507 -39.88 42.35 -18.90
CA ALA A 507 -40.20 41.46 -20.01
C ALA A 507 -40.92 40.16 -19.59
N LEU A 508 -40.96 39.87 -18.28
CA LEU A 508 -41.51 38.62 -17.72
C LEU A 508 -42.92 38.76 -17.16
N LEU A 509 -43.49 39.96 -17.20
CA LEU A 509 -44.86 40.25 -16.78
C LEU A 509 -45.53 41.08 -17.87
N PRO A 510 -46.65 40.65 -18.48
CA PRO A 510 -47.50 41.61 -19.16
C PRO A 510 -47.93 42.67 -18.12
N GLU A 511 -47.96 43.92 -18.54
CA GLU A 511 -48.33 45.10 -17.75
C GLU A 511 -49.62 44.85 -16.94
N ILE A 512 -49.49 44.56 -15.63
CA ILE A 512 -50.65 44.38 -14.73
C ILE A 512 -50.52 45.35 -13.56
N ALA A 513 -51.41 46.34 -13.52
CA ALA A 513 -51.75 47.07 -12.32
C ALA A 513 -52.37 46.09 -11.29
N ALA A 514 -51.66 45.76 -10.21
CA ALA A 514 -52.19 44.88 -9.14
C ALA A 514 -53.42 45.53 -8.44
N PRO A 515 -54.45 44.76 -8.00
CA PRO A 515 -54.33 43.58 -7.15
C PRO A 515 -55.33 42.44 -7.50
N LEU A 516 -54.83 41.37 -8.11
CA LEU A 516 -55.47 40.06 -8.14
C LEU A 516 -54.37 39.01 -7.92
N PRO A 517 -54.69 37.86 -7.28
CA PRO A 517 -53.71 36.78 -7.12
C PRO A 517 -53.21 36.32 -8.50
N VAL A 518 -51.92 36.49 -8.74
CA VAL A 518 -51.29 36.05 -9.99
C VAL A 518 -51.14 34.54 -9.94
N THR A 519 -51.74 33.83 -10.88
CA THR A 519 -51.59 32.37 -10.99
C THR A 519 -50.57 32.03 -12.06
N LEU A 520 -49.50 31.34 -11.66
CA LEU A 520 -48.50 30.80 -12.57
C LEU A 520 -48.71 29.31 -12.75
N THR A 521 -48.73 28.83 -13.99
CA THR A 521 -48.88 27.41 -14.31
C THR A 521 -47.59 26.86 -14.91
N TYR A 522 -47.21 25.67 -14.47
CA TYR A 522 -46.08 24.89 -14.98
C TYR A 522 -46.60 23.52 -15.39
N SER A 523 -47.21 23.45 -16.57
CA SER A 523 -47.94 22.27 -17.07
C SER A 523 -47.03 21.05 -17.18
N GLY A 524 -45.77 21.24 -17.60
CA GLY A 524 -44.77 20.19 -17.67
C GLY A 524 -44.43 19.55 -16.31
N SER A 525 -44.54 20.32 -15.22
CA SER A 525 -44.35 19.81 -13.84
C SER A 525 -45.66 19.43 -13.15
N GLN A 526 -46.81 19.71 -13.78
CA GLN A 526 -48.15 19.51 -13.23
C GLN A 526 -48.37 20.28 -11.92
N LEU A 527 -47.90 21.53 -11.90
CA LEU A 527 -47.95 22.47 -10.78
C LEU A 527 -48.59 23.79 -11.21
N SER A 528 -49.32 24.44 -10.31
CA SER A 528 -49.61 25.86 -10.41
C SER A 528 -49.48 26.55 -9.05
N PHE A 529 -49.14 27.83 -9.08
CA PHE A 529 -48.83 28.63 -7.90
C PHE A 529 -49.70 29.88 -7.93
N VAL A 530 -50.32 30.19 -6.80
CA VAL A 530 -51.01 31.46 -6.58
C VAL A 530 -50.07 32.34 -5.79
N LEU A 531 -49.76 33.50 -6.34
CA LEU A 531 -48.87 34.48 -5.75
C LEU A 531 -49.65 35.58 -5.03
N GLU A 532 -49.05 36.07 -3.97
CA GLU A 532 -49.51 37.22 -3.19
C GLU A 532 -48.37 38.25 -3.16
N ALA A 533 -48.74 39.53 -3.24
CA ALA A 533 -47.76 40.62 -3.13
C ALA A 533 -47.34 40.81 -1.68
N ASP A 534 -46.06 41.09 -1.45
CA ASP A 534 -45.53 41.44 -0.15
C ASP A 534 -46.16 42.75 0.34
N PRO A 535 -46.83 42.76 1.52
CA PRO A 535 -47.42 43.97 2.08
C PRO A 535 -46.42 45.11 2.25
N ASP A 536 -45.15 44.79 2.52
CA ASP A 536 -44.07 45.76 2.75
C ASP A 536 -43.31 46.10 1.45
N ASN A 537 -43.45 45.29 0.40
CA ASN A 537 -42.88 45.53 -0.93
C ASN A 537 -43.81 45.01 -2.04
N PRO A 538 -44.75 45.83 -2.54
CA PRO A 538 -45.75 45.38 -3.52
C PRO A 538 -45.18 44.85 -4.85
N GLU A 539 -43.91 45.11 -5.14
CA GLU A 539 -43.19 44.58 -6.32
C GLU A 539 -42.64 43.16 -6.08
N ALA A 540 -42.57 42.72 -4.83
CA ALA A 540 -42.15 41.37 -4.46
C ALA A 540 -43.38 40.47 -4.31
N TYR A 541 -43.37 39.33 -5.02
CA TYR A 541 -44.42 38.32 -4.92
C TYR A 541 -43.89 37.05 -4.25
N TYR A 542 -44.72 36.39 -3.46
CA TYR A 542 -44.41 35.11 -2.83
C TYR A 542 -45.53 34.08 -3.05
N VAL A 543 -45.17 32.80 -2.95
CA VAL A 543 -46.13 31.69 -3.09
C VAL A 543 -47.07 31.62 -1.88
N ARG A 544 -48.35 31.90 -2.10
CA ARG A 544 -49.43 31.78 -1.11
C ARG A 544 -50.14 30.43 -1.17
N GLU A 545 -50.31 29.89 -2.38
CA GLU A 545 -50.93 28.59 -2.59
C GLU A 545 -50.21 27.82 -3.68
N LEU A 546 -50.12 26.50 -3.51
CA LEU A 546 -49.67 25.57 -4.53
C LEU A 546 -50.79 24.58 -4.86
N ASN A 547 -51.03 24.38 -6.14
CA ASN A 547 -51.92 23.35 -6.66
C ASN A 547 -51.11 22.34 -7.48
N THR A 548 -51.39 21.05 -7.31
CA THR A 548 -50.76 20.01 -8.12
C THR A 548 -51.73 18.91 -8.51
N TRP A 549 -51.56 18.42 -9.73
CA TRP A 549 -52.17 17.19 -10.24
C TRP A 549 -51.10 16.14 -10.57
N ASN A 550 -49.88 16.35 -10.07
CA ASN A 550 -48.77 15.43 -10.20
C ASN A 550 -48.99 14.21 -9.30
N ARG A 551 -49.29 13.04 -9.90
CA ARG A 551 -49.61 11.83 -9.14
C ARG A 551 -48.47 11.38 -8.24
N THR A 552 -47.22 11.48 -8.70
CA THR A 552 -46.04 11.11 -7.91
C THR A 552 -45.96 11.93 -6.63
N VAL A 553 -46.16 13.24 -6.73
CA VAL A 553 -46.15 14.16 -5.58
C VAL A 553 -47.33 13.90 -4.65
N ILE A 554 -48.53 13.72 -5.21
CA ILE A 554 -49.75 13.43 -4.45
C ILE A 554 -49.59 12.16 -3.63
N ASP A 555 -49.14 11.07 -4.26
CA ASP A 555 -49.02 9.76 -3.62
C ASP A 555 -47.94 9.76 -2.53
N GLN A 556 -46.78 10.38 -2.81
CA GLN A 556 -45.71 10.53 -1.82
C GLN A 556 -46.15 11.39 -0.62
N THR A 557 -46.89 12.47 -0.87
CA THR A 557 -47.38 13.36 0.19
C THR A 557 -48.41 12.68 1.08
N ILE A 558 -49.41 12.00 0.50
CA ILE A 558 -50.42 11.25 1.26
C ILE A 558 -49.76 10.16 2.08
N LYS A 559 -48.83 9.41 1.48
CA LYS A 559 -48.10 8.35 2.17
C LYS A 559 -47.36 8.90 3.38
N ARG A 560 -46.60 9.99 3.22
CA ARG A 560 -45.88 10.65 4.32
C ARG A 560 -46.82 11.09 5.45
N LEU A 561 -47.95 11.70 5.12
CA LEU A 561 -48.94 12.16 6.12
C LEU A 561 -49.59 11.00 6.87
N LYS A 562 -49.91 9.90 6.17
CA LYS A 562 -50.45 8.68 6.78
C LYS A 562 -49.43 7.98 7.68
N ASP A 563 -48.18 7.85 7.22
CA ASP A 563 -47.08 7.27 8.00
C ASP A 563 -46.84 8.08 9.28
N ALA A 564 -46.98 9.41 9.21
CA ALA A 564 -46.90 10.32 10.36
C ALA A 564 -48.16 10.34 11.24
N LYS A 565 -49.23 9.61 10.87
CA LYS A 565 -50.55 9.64 11.54
C LYS A 565 -51.10 11.07 11.70
N ALA A 566 -50.91 11.90 10.67
CA ALA A 566 -51.38 13.28 10.68
C ALA A 566 -52.92 13.32 10.83
N ALA A 567 -53.40 14.25 11.66
CA ALA A 567 -54.83 14.47 11.83
C ALA A 567 -55.43 15.00 10.52
N SER A 568 -56.63 14.53 10.19
CA SER A 568 -57.35 14.92 8.98
C SER A 568 -58.83 15.10 9.20
N VAL A 569 -59.43 16.03 8.47
CA VAL A 569 -60.88 16.21 8.36
C VAL A 569 -61.32 15.77 6.97
N THR A 570 -62.42 15.03 6.89
CA THR A 570 -62.99 14.57 5.61
C THR A 570 -64.35 15.21 5.39
N GLU A 571 -64.54 15.76 4.20
CA GLU A 571 -65.78 16.39 3.78
C GLU A 571 -66.24 15.80 2.44
N LYS A 572 -67.56 15.59 2.27
CA LYS A 572 -68.13 15.19 0.98
C LYS A 572 -68.43 16.43 0.16
N LEU A 573 -67.90 16.48 -1.06
CA LEU A 573 -68.15 17.56 -2.01
C LEU A 573 -69.32 17.19 -2.95
N ALA A 574 -69.78 18.17 -3.73
CA ALA A 574 -70.70 17.92 -4.83
C ALA A 574 -70.13 16.91 -5.85
N ASP A 575 -71.01 16.30 -6.64
CA ASP A 575 -70.66 15.37 -7.73
C ASP A 575 -69.93 14.08 -7.29
N GLY A 576 -70.13 13.66 -6.03
CA GLY A 576 -69.57 12.40 -5.51
C GLY A 576 -68.07 12.44 -5.21
N LYS A 577 -67.45 13.63 -5.19
CA LYS A 577 -66.06 13.84 -4.79
C LYS A 577 -65.93 13.91 -3.25
N THR A 578 -64.73 13.66 -2.76
CA THR A 578 -64.41 13.78 -1.32
C THR A 578 -63.20 14.67 -1.14
N SER A 579 -63.26 15.62 -0.21
CA SER A 579 -62.12 16.41 0.25
C SER A 579 -61.55 15.82 1.53
N VAL A 580 -60.23 15.68 1.62
CA VAL A 580 -59.54 15.33 2.87
C VAL A 580 -58.48 16.38 3.14
N VAL A 581 -58.62 17.09 4.26
CA VAL A 581 -57.70 18.17 4.65
C VAL A 581 -56.84 17.71 5.81
N TYR A 582 -55.53 17.82 5.65
CA TYR A 582 -54.53 17.60 6.68
C TYR A 582 -53.92 18.93 7.12
N LYS A 583 -53.56 19.05 8.40
CA LYS A 583 -52.74 20.17 8.90
C LYS A 583 -51.29 19.70 9.08
N SER A 584 -50.34 20.44 8.51
CA SER A 584 -48.90 20.20 8.66
C SER A 584 -48.20 21.52 8.96
N GLY A 585 -47.83 21.76 10.23
CA GLY A 585 -47.30 23.06 10.66
C GLY A 585 -48.29 24.21 10.39
N ASN A 586 -47.83 25.22 9.65
CA ASN A 586 -48.62 26.37 9.20
C ASN A 586 -49.21 26.18 7.80
N ALA A 587 -49.39 24.94 7.34
CA ALA A 587 -49.99 24.68 6.04
C ALA A 587 -51.17 23.71 6.12
N LEU A 588 -52.15 23.93 5.25
CA LEU A 588 -53.26 23.02 5.01
C LEU A 588 -53.02 22.27 3.70
N LEU A 589 -53.10 20.94 3.76
CA LEU A 589 -52.99 20.06 2.60
C LEU A 589 -54.37 19.47 2.31
N GLN A 590 -55.04 20.01 1.30
CA GLN A 590 -56.35 19.58 0.85
C GLN A 590 -56.23 18.64 -0.35
N PHE A 591 -56.64 17.39 -0.17
CA PHE A 591 -56.71 16.38 -1.21
C PHE A 591 -58.13 16.26 -1.74
N THR A 592 -58.30 16.40 -3.06
CA THR A 592 -59.56 16.11 -3.72
C THR A 592 -59.52 14.69 -4.31
N TYR A 593 -60.48 13.87 -3.93
CA TYR A 593 -60.66 12.51 -4.41
C TYR A 593 -61.82 12.43 -5.41
N SER A 594 -61.60 11.71 -6.50
CA SER A 594 -62.63 11.27 -7.45
C SER A 594 -62.59 9.74 -7.51
N ASN A 595 -63.73 9.07 -7.32
CA ASN A 595 -63.81 7.60 -7.29
C ASN A 595 -62.78 6.93 -6.36
N LYS A 596 -62.54 7.52 -5.18
CA LYS A 596 -61.54 7.09 -4.17
C LYS A 596 -60.08 7.22 -4.60
N VAL A 597 -59.80 7.83 -5.75
CA VAL A 597 -58.43 8.14 -6.22
C VAL A 597 -58.15 9.63 -5.98
N PRO A 598 -57.05 10.00 -5.33
CA PRO A 598 -56.68 11.40 -5.18
C PRO A 598 -56.27 11.96 -6.55
N VAL A 599 -56.88 13.07 -6.96
CA VAL A 599 -56.68 13.66 -8.30
C VAL A 599 -56.07 15.06 -8.25
N ARG A 600 -56.18 15.74 -7.10
CA ARG A 600 -55.60 17.08 -6.90
C ARG A 600 -55.18 17.25 -5.46
N LEU A 601 -54.09 17.97 -5.25
CA LEU A 601 -53.63 18.45 -3.96
C LEU A 601 -53.47 19.96 -4.02
N THR A 602 -54.10 20.65 -3.07
CA THR A 602 -53.96 22.08 -2.83
C THR A 602 -53.27 22.28 -1.48
N LEU A 603 -52.23 23.09 -1.48
CA LEU A 603 -51.45 23.45 -0.32
C LEU A 603 -51.58 24.95 -0.10
N SER A 604 -52.17 25.35 1.03
CA SER A 604 -52.39 26.76 1.38
C SER A 604 -51.70 27.10 2.70
N TYR A 605 -51.10 28.29 2.78
CA TYR A 605 -50.47 28.78 4.01
C TYR A 605 -51.54 29.32 4.98
N ILE A 606 -51.40 28.95 6.26
CA ILE A 606 -52.16 29.52 7.36
C ILE A 606 -51.28 30.60 7.99
N GLU A 607 -51.66 31.86 7.82
CA GLU A 607 -51.08 32.91 8.65
C GLU A 607 -51.39 32.64 10.12
N PRO A 608 -50.41 32.74 11.03
CA PRO A 608 -50.71 32.75 12.44
C PRO A 608 -51.62 33.96 12.72
N GLU A 609 -52.82 33.71 13.26
CA GLU A 609 -53.67 34.81 13.75
C GLU A 609 -52.86 35.63 14.77
N THR A 610 -52.67 36.91 14.46
CA THR A 610 -51.98 37.91 15.30
C THR A 610 -52.78 38.28 16.54
#